data_AF-K0TP41-F1
#
_entry.id   AF-K0TP41-F1
#
_cell.length_a   1.000
_cell.length_b   1.000
_cell.length_c   1.000
_cell.angle_alpha   90.00
_cell.angle_beta   90.00
_cell.angle_gamma   90.00
#
_symmetry.space_group_name_H-M   'P 1'
#
loop_
_entity.id
_entity.type
_entity.pdbx_description
1 polymer ?
#
loop_
_entity_poly.entity_id
_entity_poly.type
_entity_poly.pdbx_seq_one_letter_code
_entity_poly.pdbx_strand_id
1 'polypeptide(L)'
;MKKYSLLLSASAITAISADGVQKIKLKKIPEAEKIVNLLSPNPNPTLGGVSAPISLSRRLGEPKKSENIVLRDLKNAQYYGPVMLGTPPQEFLVVFDTGSADFWVPSASCEKRSMNCKAKHAYDPTKSSTYSAVPSGQQTSFQIMYGSGPVSGKFGQDSVTLGDDYTVEGQTFAAADSTDGLGLTYGKAKFDGILGLAFPTISRDPGVNTVIPNLKEKGHLDKAMFAFYLGDESDGELTIGGYDDTKFDGSITWVDLISPTYWLAPVDQIK
;
A
#
# COMPACT_ATOMS: atom_id res chain seq x y z
N MET A 1 41.40 18.75 -39.72
CA MET A 1 40.83 17.44 -39.34
C MET A 1 39.70 17.66 -38.33
N LYS A 2 38.44 17.64 -38.79
CA LYS A 2 37.26 17.71 -37.90
C LYS A 2 36.86 16.28 -37.53
N LYS A 3 36.92 15.93 -36.24
CA LYS A 3 36.40 14.67 -35.72
C LYS A 3 34.91 14.86 -35.44
N TYR A 4 34.07 14.12 -36.16
CA TYR A 4 32.67 13.92 -35.79
C TYR A 4 32.61 12.73 -34.84
N SER A 5 32.13 12.95 -33.62
CA SER A 5 31.81 11.87 -32.67
C SER A 5 30.29 11.68 -32.71
N LEU A 6 29.83 10.52 -33.19
CA LEU A 6 28.44 10.10 -33.05
C LEU A 6 28.17 9.83 -31.57
N LEU A 7 27.20 10.54 -30.98
CA LEU A 7 26.56 10.14 -29.74
C LEU A 7 25.49 9.10 -30.11
N LEU A 8 25.74 7.82 -29.80
CA LEU A 8 24.66 6.84 -29.71
C LEU A 8 23.88 7.16 -28.44
N SER A 9 22.72 7.80 -28.58
CA SER A 9 21.69 7.78 -27.55
C SER A 9 21.13 6.35 -27.49
N ALA A 10 21.49 5.61 -26.46
CA ALA A 10 20.79 4.38 -26.12
C ALA A 10 19.35 4.75 -25.74
N SER A 11 18.45 4.67 -26.72
CA SER A 11 17.02 4.63 -26.42
C SER A 11 16.77 3.24 -25.82
N ALA A 12 16.50 3.20 -24.53
CA ALA A 12 15.96 2.01 -23.90
C ALA A 12 14.65 1.69 -24.65
N ILE A 13 14.63 0.53 -25.33
CA ILE A 13 13.43 0.01 -25.95
C ILE A 13 12.50 -0.34 -24.79
N THR A 14 11.49 0.49 -24.55
CA THR A 14 10.39 0.19 -23.66
C THR A 14 9.61 -0.97 -24.26
N ALA A 15 9.59 -2.11 -23.55
CA ALA A 15 8.63 -3.15 -23.83
C ALA A 15 7.26 -2.62 -23.37
N ILE A 16 6.50 -2.03 -24.29
CA ILE A 16 5.07 -1.83 -24.08
C ILE A 16 4.51 -3.25 -23.90
N SER A 17 4.04 -3.56 -22.70
CA SER A 17 3.26 -4.78 -22.45
C SER A 17 2.09 -4.78 -23.43
N ALA A 18 2.10 -5.72 -24.37
CA ALA A 18 1.16 -5.75 -25.50
C ALA A 18 -0.31 -5.95 -25.06
N ASP A 19 -0.56 -6.22 -23.78
CA ASP A 19 -1.87 -6.64 -23.26
C ASP A 19 -2.46 -5.70 -22.19
N GLY A 20 -1.89 -4.50 -21.98
CA GLY A 20 -2.42 -3.55 -20.97
C GLY A 20 -2.28 -4.04 -19.52
N VAL A 21 -1.39 -5.00 -19.29
CA VAL A 21 -1.07 -5.55 -17.97
C VAL A 21 0.33 -5.09 -17.56
N GLN A 22 0.42 -4.32 -16.48
CA GLN A 22 1.70 -3.94 -15.89
C GLN A 22 2.18 -4.99 -14.92
N LYS A 23 3.45 -5.39 -15.01
CA LYS A 23 4.10 -6.29 -14.04
C LYS A 23 5.00 -5.48 -13.11
N ILE A 24 4.91 -5.77 -11.83
CA ILE A 24 5.73 -5.18 -10.76
C ILE A 24 6.37 -6.32 -10.01
N LYS A 25 7.70 -6.38 -10.05
CA LYS A 25 8.45 -7.39 -9.31
C LYS A 25 8.33 -7.13 -7.81
N LEU A 26 7.95 -8.16 -7.06
CA LEU A 26 7.88 -8.11 -5.61
C LEU A 26 9.05 -8.86 -5.00
N LYS A 27 9.67 -8.28 -3.98
CA LYS A 27 10.71 -8.94 -3.20
C LYS A 27 10.10 -9.58 -1.96
N LYS A 28 10.43 -10.85 -1.73
CA LYS A 28 10.06 -11.55 -0.49
C LYS A 28 10.95 -11.06 0.66
N ILE A 29 10.36 -10.79 1.82
CA ILE A 29 11.14 -10.54 3.04
C ILE A 29 11.63 -11.89 3.59
N PRO A 30 12.95 -12.11 3.76
CA PRO A 30 13.49 -13.34 4.34
C PRO A 30 12.91 -13.60 5.74
N GLU A 31 12.69 -14.88 6.09
CA GLU A 31 12.10 -15.26 7.39
C GLU A 31 12.80 -14.60 8.59
N ALA A 32 14.14 -14.57 8.57
CA ALA A 32 14.95 -13.98 9.63
C ALA A 32 14.77 -12.45 9.79
N GLU A 33 14.22 -11.78 8.78
CA GLU A 33 13.99 -10.34 8.74
C GLU A 33 12.50 -9.98 8.87
N LYS A 34 11.59 -10.97 8.93
CA LYS A 34 10.15 -10.71 9.08
C LYS A 34 9.86 -10.04 10.40
N ILE A 35 9.06 -8.98 10.34
CA ILE A 35 8.62 -8.24 11.51
C ILE A 35 7.14 -8.55 11.72
N VAL A 36 6.88 -9.57 12.54
CA VAL A 36 5.54 -10.09 12.79
C VAL A 36 4.73 -9.06 13.60
N ASN A 37 3.46 -8.86 13.23
CA ASN A 37 2.46 -8.00 13.91
C ASN A 37 2.68 -6.49 13.85
N LEU A 38 3.65 -5.98 13.09
CA LEU A 38 3.91 -4.54 13.00
C LEU A 38 2.72 -3.77 12.41
N LEU A 39 2.17 -4.28 11.31
CA LEU A 39 1.15 -3.61 10.50
C LEU A 39 -0.25 -4.23 10.68
N SER A 40 -0.43 -5.16 11.61
CA SER A 40 -1.74 -5.76 11.85
C SER A 40 -2.73 -4.68 12.34
N PRO A 41 -4.00 -4.67 11.94
CA PRO A 41 -4.99 -3.74 12.49
C PRO A 41 -5.13 -3.91 14.01
N ASN A 42 -5.31 -2.80 14.75
CA ASN A 42 -5.59 -2.91 16.19
C ASN A 42 -7.00 -3.51 16.42
N PRO A 43 -7.13 -4.61 17.18
CA PRO A 43 -8.42 -5.23 17.48
C PRO A 43 -9.37 -4.38 18.34
N ASN A 44 -8.86 -3.41 19.09
CA ASN A 44 -9.65 -2.56 19.99
C ASN A 44 -9.27 -1.08 19.80
N PRO A 45 -9.94 -0.35 18.90
CA PRO A 45 -9.81 1.11 18.85
C PRO A 45 -10.64 1.72 19.99
N THR A 46 -10.18 1.63 21.24
CA THR A 46 -10.76 2.43 22.32
C THR A 46 -10.14 3.82 22.29
N LEU A 47 -10.98 4.81 21.98
CA LEU A 47 -10.69 6.22 22.27
C LEU A 47 -10.56 6.36 23.79
N GLY A 48 -9.32 6.41 24.29
CA GLY A 48 -8.99 6.84 25.64
C GLY A 48 -9.38 5.90 26.79
N GLY A 49 -8.37 5.44 27.53
CA GLY A 49 -8.44 5.22 28.98
C GLY A 49 -9.30 4.07 29.52
N VAL A 50 -8.66 3.29 30.40
CA VAL A 50 -9.23 2.35 31.39
C VAL A 50 -9.46 0.92 30.88
N SER A 51 -8.50 0.06 31.24
CA SER A 51 -8.57 -1.39 31.23
C SER A 51 -9.57 -1.89 32.29
N ALA A 52 -10.59 -2.61 31.86
CA ALA A 52 -11.37 -3.49 32.73
C ALA A 52 -11.48 -4.89 32.09
N PRO A 53 -11.29 -5.98 32.85
CA PRO A 53 -11.39 -7.33 32.32
C PRO A 53 -12.86 -7.67 32.09
N ILE A 54 -13.26 -8.00 30.86
CA ILE A 54 -14.61 -8.46 30.55
C ILE A 54 -14.68 -9.96 30.79
N SER A 55 -15.47 -10.36 31.80
CA SER A 55 -15.90 -11.74 32.02
C SER A 55 -16.85 -12.16 30.89
N LEU A 56 -16.59 -13.30 30.24
CA LEU A 56 -17.52 -13.90 29.30
C LEU A 56 -18.70 -14.50 30.05
N SER A 57 -19.80 -13.75 30.13
CA SER A 57 -21.14 -14.35 30.29
C SER A 57 -21.91 -14.12 28.99
N ARG A 58 -22.03 -15.19 28.19
CA ARG A 58 -22.85 -15.21 26.96
C ARG A 58 -24.32 -15.10 27.34
N ARG A 59 -25.00 -14.04 26.92
CA ARG A 59 -26.46 -14.04 26.73
C ARG A 59 -26.73 -14.05 25.23
N LEU A 60 -27.52 -15.02 24.79
CA LEU A 60 -27.99 -15.17 23.42
C LEU A 60 -29.07 -14.11 23.16
N GLY A 61 -28.88 -13.21 22.19
CA GLY A 61 -29.96 -12.35 21.71
C GLY A 61 -29.64 -10.92 21.23
N GLU A 62 -28.39 -10.43 21.28
CA GLU A 62 -28.09 -9.07 20.78
C GLU A 62 -27.63 -9.05 19.31
N PRO A 63 -27.99 -8.00 18.54
CA PRO A 63 -27.62 -7.87 17.13
C PRO A 63 -26.10 -7.72 16.98
N LYS A 64 -25.53 -8.43 15.98
CA LYS A 64 -24.09 -8.40 15.67
C LYS A 64 -23.62 -6.97 15.41
N LYS A 65 -22.99 -6.35 16.41
CA LYS A 65 -22.08 -5.21 16.23
C LYS A 65 -20.96 -5.68 15.31
N SER A 66 -20.58 -4.89 14.31
CA SER A 66 -19.51 -5.27 13.37
C SER A 66 -18.23 -5.58 14.17
N GLU A 67 -17.90 -6.86 14.29
CA GLU A 67 -16.62 -7.27 14.85
C GLU A 67 -15.54 -6.84 13.84
N ASN A 68 -14.60 -6.03 14.30
CA ASN A 68 -13.40 -5.72 13.53
C ASN A 68 -12.67 -7.05 13.27
N ILE A 69 -12.72 -7.55 12.04
CA ILE A 69 -11.98 -8.75 11.65
C ILE A 69 -10.51 -8.37 11.61
N VAL A 70 -9.77 -8.72 12.66
CA VAL A 70 -8.31 -8.57 12.68
C VAL A 70 -7.69 -9.84 12.15
N LEU A 71 -7.13 -9.75 10.94
CA LEU A 71 -6.28 -10.79 10.36
C LEU A 71 -4.94 -10.81 11.12
N ARG A 72 -4.61 -11.94 11.76
CA ARG A 72 -3.47 -12.08 12.69
C ARG A 72 -2.35 -13.01 12.22
N ASP A 73 -2.31 -13.35 10.93
CA ASP A 73 -1.20 -14.15 10.41
C ASP A 73 -0.63 -13.54 9.13
N LEU A 74 0.56 -12.94 9.26
CA LEU A 74 1.35 -12.41 8.16
C LEU A 74 2.69 -13.16 8.03
N LYS A 75 2.84 -14.31 8.71
CA LYS A 75 4.12 -15.02 8.78
C LYS A 75 4.66 -15.41 7.41
N ASN A 76 3.81 -15.53 6.37
CA ASN A 76 4.23 -15.91 5.02
C ASN A 76 4.01 -14.81 3.94
N ALA A 77 3.48 -13.65 4.32
CA ALA A 77 2.91 -12.68 3.38
C ALA A 77 3.51 -11.28 3.52
N GLN A 78 4.84 -11.16 3.50
CA GLN A 78 5.49 -9.85 3.45
C GLN A 78 6.30 -9.75 2.15
N TYR A 79 5.63 -9.18 1.15
CA TYR A 79 6.22 -8.79 -0.14
C TYR A 79 6.19 -7.28 -0.23
N TYR A 80 7.24 -6.69 -0.81
CA TYR A 80 7.29 -5.27 -1.10
C TYR A 80 7.77 -5.04 -2.52
N GLY A 81 7.39 -3.90 -3.08
CA GLY A 81 7.86 -3.48 -4.40
C GLY A 81 7.99 -1.96 -4.48
N PRO A 82 8.55 -1.46 -5.59
CA PRO A 82 8.74 -0.05 -5.78
C PRO A 82 7.44 0.68 -6.09
N VAL A 83 7.31 1.90 -5.58
CA VAL A 83 6.39 2.94 -6.03
C VAL A 83 7.16 4.26 -6.10
N MET A 84 6.82 5.09 -7.06
CA MET A 84 7.44 6.41 -7.23
C MET A 84 6.46 7.52 -6.84
N LEU A 85 6.97 8.56 -6.19
CA LEU A 85 6.22 9.76 -5.85
C LEU A 85 6.87 11.02 -6.42
N GLY A 86 6.05 11.82 -7.10
CA GLY A 86 6.39 13.17 -7.53
C GLY A 86 7.24 13.30 -8.78
N THR A 87 7.60 14.54 -9.08
CA THR A 87 8.35 14.91 -10.29
C THR A 87 9.53 15.84 -9.94
N PRO A 88 10.80 15.43 -10.12
CA PRO A 88 11.23 14.09 -10.51
C PRO A 88 10.84 12.99 -9.50
N PRO A 89 10.69 11.74 -9.95
CA PRO A 89 10.33 10.60 -9.12
C PRO A 89 11.22 10.41 -7.88
N GLN A 90 10.59 10.22 -6.73
CA GLN A 90 11.19 9.75 -5.47
C GLN A 90 10.76 8.30 -5.24
N GLU A 91 11.71 7.36 -5.18
CA GLU A 91 11.42 5.92 -5.02
C GLU A 91 11.15 5.55 -3.56
N PHE A 92 10.13 4.71 -3.35
CA PHE A 92 9.80 4.09 -2.08
C PHE A 92 9.54 2.60 -2.26
N LEU A 93 9.90 1.82 -1.25
CA LEU A 93 9.55 0.40 -1.17
C LEU A 93 8.29 0.27 -0.31
N VAL A 94 7.20 -0.25 -0.87
CA VAL A 94 5.93 -0.38 -0.15
C VAL A 94 5.44 -1.80 -0.08
N VAL A 95 4.76 -2.12 1.02
CA VAL A 95 3.88 -3.29 1.08
C VAL A 95 2.60 -2.96 0.33
N PHE A 96 2.25 -3.79 -0.66
CA PHE A 96 0.96 -3.72 -1.34
C PHE A 96 -0.07 -4.50 -0.52
N ASP A 97 -0.96 -3.79 0.16
CA ASP A 97 -1.79 -4.34 1.23
C ASP A 97 -3.27 -4.39 0.85
N THR A 98 -3.81 -5.59 0.64
CA THR A 98 -5.24 -5.81 0.38
C THR A 98 -6.12 -5.63 1.62
N GLY A 99 -5.53 -5.51 2.81
CA GLY A 99 -6.23 -5.31 4.09
C GLY A 99 -6.51 -3.84 4.44
N SER A 100 -5.91 -2.89 3.72
CA SER A 100 -6.08 -1.45 3.94
C SER A 100 -6.27 -0.70 2.63
N ALA A 101 -6.76 0.55 2.70
CA ALA A 101 -7.01 1.39 1.53
C ALA A 101 -6.12 2.64 1.46
N ASP A 102 -5.44 3.00 2.55
CA ASP A 102 -4.61 4.20 2.59
C ASP A 102 -3.22 3.96 1.97
N PHE A 103 -2.71 4.94 1.24
CA PHE A 103 -1.32 4.99 0.80
C PHE A 103 -0.55 5.96 1.70
N TRP A 104 0.52 5.49 2.34
CA TRP A 104 1.41 6.36 3.13
C TRP A 104 2.88 5.99 2.98
N VAL A 105 3.74 7.01 3.08
CA VAL A 105 5.20 6.88 3.15
C VAL A 105 5.76 7.81 4.23
N PRO A 106 6.97 7.59 4.76
CA PRO A 106 7.61 8.50 5.69
C PRO A 106 7.87 9.85 5.04
N SER A 107 7.70 10.94 5.78
CA SER A 107 8.10 12.28 5.33
C SER A 107 9.56 12.58 5.71
N ALA A 108 10.19 13.52 5.00
CA ALA A 108 11.49 14.10 5.38
C ALA A 108 11.47 14.70 6.81
N SER A 109 10.28 15.05 7.32
CA SER A 109 10.14 15.50 8.70
C SER A 109 10.16 14.34 9.70
N CYS A 110 9.76 13.12 9.32
CA CYS A 110 9.93 11.94 10.16
C CYS A 110 11.40 11.56 10.31
N GLU A 111 12.15 11.57 9.20
CA GLU A 111 13.60 11.28 9.19
C GLU A 111 14.37 12.17 10.20
N LYS A 112 13.99 13.45 10.26
CA LYS A 112 14.58 14.43 11.19
C LYS A 112 14.18 14.21 12.65
N ARG A 113 13.00 13.64 12.91
CA ARG A 113 12.38 13.56 14.25
C ARG A 113 12.49 12.19 14.91
N SER A 114 12.48 11.11 14.14
CA SER A 114 12.42 9.74 14.65
C SER A 114 13.61 8.90 14.17
N MET A 115 14.24 8.19 15.11
CA MET A 115 15.28 7.21 14.77
C MET A 115 14.76 6.09 13.86
N ASN A 116 13.46 5.80 13.88
CA ASN A 116 12.87 4.72 13.09
C ASN A 116 12.78 5.08 11.59
N CYS A 117 12.83 6.36 11.25
CA CYS A 117 12.77 6.86 9.87
C CYS A 117 14.16 7.12 9.26
N LYS A 118 15.25 7.09 10.05
CA LYS A 118 16.61 7.40 9.56
C LYS A 118 17.14 6.43 8.50
N ALA A 119 16.66 5.19 8.52
CA ALA A 119 17.06 4.14 7.58
C ALA A 119 16.05 3.95 6.44
N LYS A 120 15.13 4.92 6.25
CA LYS A 120 14.01 4.85 5.31
C LYS A 120 14.16 5.90 4.23
N HIS A 121 13.58 5.64 3.08
CA HIS A 121 13.31 6.71 2.13
C HIS A 121 12.23 7.63 2.72
N ALA A 122 12.42 8.92 2.53
CA ALA A 122 11.59 9.95 3.13
C ALA A 122 11.13 10.95 2.07
N TYR A 123 9.82 11.10 1.94
CA TYR A 123 9.20 11.98 0.97
C TYR A 123 9.45 13.45 1.31
N ASP A 124 10.00 14.16 0.34
CA ASP A 124 10.25 15.59 0.40
C ASP A 124 9.36 16.31 -0.63
N PRO A 125 8.28 16.97 -0.20
CA PRO A 125 7.39 17.69 -1.12
C PRO A 125 8.11 18.85 -1.84
N THR A 126 9.21 19.38 -1.28
CA THR A 126 9.95 20.49 -1.89
C THR A 126 10.76 20.06 -3.11
N LYS A 127 10.93 18.75 -3.30
CA LYS A 127 11.62 18.15 -4.45
C LYS A 127 10.68 17.70 -5.57
N SER A 128 9.37 17.89 -5.41
CA SER A 128 8.38 17.52 -6.42
C SER A 128 7.69 18.76 -7.00
N SER A 129 7.75 18.94 -8.32
CA SER A 129 7.02 19.99 -9.04
C SER A 129 5.53 19.69 -9.20
N THR A 130 5.10 18.45 -8.98
CA THR A 130 3.69 18.00 -9.07
C THR A 130 3.01 17.90 -7.71
N TYR A 131 3.72 18.17 -6.62
CA TYR A 131 3.13 18.19 -5.29
C TYR A 131 2.12 19.34 -5.15
N SER A 132 0.96 19.02 -4.57
CA SER A 132 0.00 20.00 -4.07
C SER A 132 -0.52 19.60 -2.70
N ALA A 133 -0.76 20.59 -1.84
CA ALA A 133 -1.54 20.35 -0.63
C ALA A 133 -2.96 19.92 -1.01
N VAL A 134 -3.60 19.10 -0.15
CA VAL A 134 -5.01 18.75 -0.35
C VAL A 134 -5.90 20.02 -0.41
N PRO A 135 -6.98 20.02 -1.22
CA PRO A 135 -7.87 21.16 -1.34
C PRO A 135 -8.40 21.69 -0.01
N SER A 136 -8.62 23.02 0.06
CA SER A 136 -9.20 23.65 1.24
C SER A 136 -10.57 23.05 1.58
N GLY A 137 -10.80 22.78 2.87
CA GLY A 137 -12.02 22.13 3.36
C GLY A 137 -11.95 20.60 3.42
N GLN A 138 -10.89 19.98 2.87
CA GLN A 138 -10.64 18.55 3.06
C GLN A 138 -9.82 18.28 4.34
N GLN A 139 -9.88 17.02 4.80
CA GLN A 139 -9.09 16.58 5.95
C GLN A 139 -7.60 16.60 5.60
N THR A 140 -6.81 17.31 6.40
CA THR A 140 -5.35 17.41 6.19
C THR A 140 -4.57 16.47 7.08
N SER A 141 -5.11 16.08 8.24
CA SER A 141 -4.46 15.19 9.17
C SER A 141 -4.68 13.73 8.81
N PHE A 142 -3.60 12.95 8.80
CA PHE A 142 -3.63 11.50 8.69
C PHE A 142 -3.29 10.86 10.02
N GLN A 143 -4.07 9.86 10.43
CA GLN A 143 -3.76 9.02 11.57
C GLN A 143 -4.36 7.62 11.37
N ILE A 144 -3.53 6.61 11.58
CA ILE A 144 -3.92 5.20 11.57
C ILE A 144 -3.37 4.50 12.81
N MET A 145 -4.11 3.51 13.32
CA MET A 145 -3.74 2.73 14.50
C MET A 145 -3.49 1.27 14.10
N TYR A 146 -2.21 0.89 14.03
CA TYR A 146 -1.81 -0.50 13.93
C TYR A 146 -1.79 -1.15 15.31
N GLY A 147 -1.71 -2.48 15.35
CA GLY A 147 -1.58 -3.27 16.56
C GLY A 147 -0.29 -2.98 17.31
N SER A 148 0.76 -2.54 16.62
CA SER A 148 1.98 -2.03 17.25
C SER A 148 1.81 -0.63 17.86
N GLY A 149 0.94 0.20 17.28
CA GLY A 149 0.74 1.58 17.68
C GLY A 149 0.39 2.52 16.51
N PRO A 150 0.31 3.85 16.78
CA PRO A 150 -0.12 4.82 15.80
C PRO A 150 0.96 5.19 14.78
N VAL A 151 0.52 5.48 13.56
CA VAL A 151 1.25 6.25 12.55
C VAL A 151 0.43 7.50 12.24
N SER A 152 1.08 8.65 12.16
CA SER A 152 0.40 9.93 11.90
C SER A 152 1.22 10.84 10.99
N GLY A 153 0.52 11.76 10.33
CA GLY A 153 1.11 12.66 9.35
C GLY A 153 0.08 13.57 8.72
N LYS A 154 0.34 13.95 7.48
CA LYS A 154 -0.55 14.81 6.71
C LYS A 154 -0.82 14.23 5.33
N PHE A 155 -2.03 14.44 4.85
CA PHE A 155 -2.36 14.17 3.46
C PHE A 155 -1.75 15.23 2.53
N GLY A 156 -1.32 14.79 1.36
CA GLY A 156 -0.90 15.60 0.24
C GLY A 156 -1.27 14.90 -1.06
N GLN A 157 -1.23 15.62 -2.17
CA GLN A 157 -1.46 15.08 -3.50
C GLN A 157 -0.17 15.18 -4.31
N ASP A 158 0.17 14.12 -5.04
CA ASP A 158 1.29 14.14 -5.97
C ASP A 158 1.05 13.09 -7.07
N SER A 159 1.94 13.07 -8.06
CA SER A 159 1.98 11.99 -9.05
C SER A 159 2.49 10.70 -8.40
N VAL A 160 1.80 9.59 -8.62
CA VAL A 160 2.19 8.25 -8.17
C VAL A 160 2.40 7.37 -9.39
N THR A 161 3.60 6.80 -9.54
CA THR A 161 3.90 5.87 -10.64
C THR A 161 4.11 4.46 -10.10
N LEU A 162 3.42 3.50 -10.72
CA LEU A 162 3.58 2.07 -10.51
C LEU A 162 4.22 1.44 -11.74
N GLY A 163 5.27 0.63 -11.56
CA GLY A 163 6.05 0.12 -12.68
C GLY A 163 6.72 1.26 -13.46
N ASP A 164 6.84 1.09 -14.78
CA ASP A 164 7.60 2.03 -15.61
C ASP A 164 6.76 3.22 -16.12
N ASP A 165 5.45 3.04 -16.30
CA ASP A 165 4.61 3.99 -17.04
C ASP A 165 3.18 4.21 -16.49
N TYR A 166 2.76 3.54 -15.42
CA TYR A 166 1.41 3.70 -14.86
C TYR A 166 1.39 4.82 -13.83
N THR A 167 1.29 6.06 -14.30
CA THR A 167 1.28 7.26 -13.47
C THR A 167 -0.13 7.79 -13.27
N VAL A 168 -0.55 7.94 -12.01
CA VAL A 168 -1.74 8.73 -11.64
C VAL A 168 -1.30 10.09 -11.12
N GLU A 169 -1.78 11.16 -11.75
CA GLU A 169 -1.58 12.53 -11.28
C GLU A 169 -2.57 12.89 -10.17
N GLY A 170 -2.12 13.66 -9.18
CA GLY A 170 -2.97 14.20 -8.11
C GLY A 170 -3.55 13.13 -7.19
N GLN A 171 -2.90 11.99 -7.06
CA GLN A 171 -3.29 10.95 -6.11
C GLN A 171 -2.98 11.43 -4.70
N THR A 172 -3.99 11.38 -3.83
CA THR A 172 -3.79 11.65 -2.41
C THR A 172 -3.07 10.48 -1.74
N PHE A 173 -2.10 10.82 -0.89
CA PHE A 173 -1.39 9.90 -0.02
C PHE A 173 -1.03 10.63 1.28
N ALA A 174 -0.63 9.89 2.31
CA ALA A 174 -0.16 10.47 3.55
C ALA A 174 1.38 10.49 3.64
N ALA A 175 1.93 11.68 3.88
CA ALA A 175 3.32 11.84 4.32
C ALA A 175 3.34 11.71 5.85
N ALA A 176 3.82 10.56 6.34
CA ALA A 176 3.88 10.25 7.77
C ALA A 176 4.96 11.09 8.47
N ASP A 177 4.55 11.86 9.47
CA ASP A 177 5.43 12.69 10.30
C ASP A 177 5.96 11.92 11.52
N SER A 178 5.22 10.92 11.99
CA SER A 178 5.62 10.02 13.07
C SER A 178 5.21 8.58 12.75
N THR A 179 6.19 7.68 12.84
CA THR A 179 6.01 6.23 12.79
C THR A 179 6.44 5.58 14.10
N ASP A 180 6.44 6.33 15.21
CA ASP A 180 6.97 5.86 16.49
C ASP A 180 6.16 4.70 17.08
N GLY A 181 4.85 4.64 16.75
CA GLY A 181 3.99 3.52 17.09
C GLY A 181 4.35 2.21 16.39
N LEU A 182 5.22 2.23 15.38
CA LEU A 182 5.78 1.00 14.81
C LEU A 182 7.01 0.52 15.61
N GLY A 183 7.58 1.36 16.48
CA GLY A 183 8.75 1.01 17.29
C GLY A 183 10.04 0.83 16.48
N LEU A 184 11.12 0.47 17.18
CA LEU A 184 12.47 0.35 16.60
C LEU A 184 12.59 -0.74 15.53
N THR A 185 11.68 -1.72 15.53
CA THR A 185 11.68 -2.80 14.55
C THR A 185 11.38 -2.27 13.15
N TYR A 186 10.51 -1.25 13.01
CA TYR A 186 10.26 -0.61 11.72
C TYR A 186 11.55 -0.12 11.05
N GLY A 187 12.49 0.46 11.81
CA GLY A 187 13.78 0.90 11.27
C GLY A 187 14.62 -0.22 10.63
N LYS A 188 14.33 -1.50 10.95
CA LYS A 188 14.97 -2.68 10.34
C LYS A 188 14.19 -3.25 9.15
N ALA A 189 12.92 -2.87 8.99
CA ALA A 189 12.11 -3.34 7.88
C ALA A 189 12.68 -2.88 6.53
N LYS A 190 12.49 -3.66 5.47
CA LYS A 190 12.95 -3.29 4.12
C LYS A 190 11.98 -2.37 3.38
N PHE A 191 10.72 -2.34 3.79
CA PHE A 191 9.73 -1.42 3.25
C PHE A 191 9.77 -0.07 4.00
N ASP A 192 9.42 0.99 3.29
CA ASP A 192 9.24 2.36 3.77
C ASP A 192 7.77 2.64 4.13
N GLY A 193 6.82 2.10 3.37
CA GLY A 193 5.41 2.43 3.55
C GLY A 193 4.44 1.32 3.19
N ILE A 194 3.16 1.67 3.08
CA ILE A 194 2.09 0.78 2.64
C ILE A 194 1.31 1.48 1.54
N LEU A 195 1.01 0.75 0.47
CA LEU A 195 0.03 1.13 -0.53
C LEU A 195 -1.19 0.20 -0.39
N GLY A 196 -2.29 0.75 0.13
CA GLY A 196 -3.54 0.04 0.30
C GLY A 196 -4.22 -0.28 -1.04
N LEU A 197 -4.69 -1.53 -1.18
CA LEU A 197 -5.38 -2.08 -2.34
C LEU A 197 -6.85 -2.43 -2.06
N ALA A 198 -7.36 -2.13 -0.87
CA ALA A 198 -8.78 -2.26 -0.56
C ALA A 198 -9.61 -1.10 -1.14
N PHE A 199 -10.91 -1.11 -0.83
CA PHE A 199 -11.86 -0.16 -1.41
C PHE A 199 -11.78 1.21 -0.74
N PRO A 200 -12.05 2.31 -1.48
CA PRO A 200 -12.05 3.68 -0.94
C PRO A 200 -12.94 3.85 0.30
N THR A 201 -14.00 3.03 0.44
CA THR A 201 -14.96 3.08 1.56
C THR A 201 -14.32 2.87 2.94
N ILE A 202 -13.14 2.25 3.01
CA ILE A 202 -12.41 2.02 4.26
C ILE A 202 -11.17 2.92 4.42
N SER A 203 -10.95 3.84 3.47
CA SER A 203 -9.85 4.81 3.54
C SER A 203 -10.14 5.89 4.59
N ARG A 204 -9.06 6.41 5.19
CA ARG A 204 -9.07 7.60 6.05
C ARG A 204 -9.06 8.89 5.26
N ASP A 205 -8.81 8.82 3.95
CA ASP A 205 -8.90 9.95 3.04
C ASP A 205 -10.36 10.17 2.60
N PRO A 206 -11.01 11.28 3.02
CA PRO A 206 -12.42 11.48 2.75
C PRO A 206 -12.67 11.81 1.27
N GLY A 207 -13.23 10.84 0.54
CA GLY A 207 -13.85 11.08 -0.77
C GLY A 207 -12.90 10.99 -1.97
N VAL A 208 -11.75 10.33 -1.81
CA VAL A 208 -10.76 10.14 -2.88
C VAL A 208 -10.62 8.65 -3.21
N ASN A 209 -10.48 8.34 -4.48
CA ASN A 209 -10.26 6.98 -4.97
C ASN A 209 -8.87 6.45 -4.57
N THR A 210 -8.71 5.12 -4.50
CA THR A 210 -7.39 4.49 -4.34
C THR A 210 -6.63 4.44 -5.68
N VAL A 211 -5.35 4.08 -5.63
CA VAL A 211 -4.43 4.17 -6.79
C VAL A 211 -4.94 3.39 -8.02
N ILE A 212 -5.38 2.14 -7.84
CA ILE A 212 -5.78 1.28 -8.97
C ILE A 212 -7.07 1.77 -9.65
N PRO A 213 -8.15 2.10 -8.92
CA PRO A 213 -9.30 2.79 -9.50
C PRO A 213 -8.94 4.09 -10.23
N ASN A 214 -8.07 4.94 -9.66
CA ASN A 214 -7.68 6.18 -10.32
C ASN A 214 -6.91 5.93 -11.63
N LEU A 215 -6.03 4.92 -11.69
CA LEU A 215 -5.37 4.53 -12.93
C LEU A 215 -6.38 4.15 -14.02
N LYS A 216 -7.45 3.43 -13.66
CA LYS A 216 -8.56 3.13 -14.59
C LYS A 216 -9.30 4.40 -15.03
N GLU A 217 -9.69 5.25 -14.08
CA GLU A 217 -10.44 6.49 -14.38
C GLU A 217 -9.65 7.46 -15.26
N LYS A 218 -8.32 7.46 -15.16
CA LYS A 218 -7.40 8.24 -16.00
C LYS A 218 -7.09 7.57 -17.34
N GLY A 219 -7.63 6.39 -17.61
CA GLY A 219 -7.48 5.68 -18.89
C GLY A 219 -6.15 4.91 -19.02
N HIS A 220 -5.42 4.71 -17.93
CA HIS A 220 -4.22 3.86 -17.94
C HIS A 220 -4.55 2.36 -17.88
N LEU A 221 -5.77 2.01 -17.46
CA LEU A 221 -6.21 0.61 -17.34
C LEU A 221 -7.58 0.40 -17.99
N ASP A 222 -7.74 -0.72 -18.70
CA ASP A 222 -9.05 -1.19 -19.14
C ASP A 222 -9.90 -1.68 -17.96
N LYS A 223 -9.24 -2.33 -16.99
CA LYS A 223 -9.86 -2.91 -15.78
C LYS A 223 -9.12 -2.46 -14.53
N ALA A 224 -9.87 -2.01 -13.53
CA ALA A 224 -9.35 -1.77 -12.17
C ALA A 224 -9.19 -3.11 -11.47
N MET A 225 -8.19 -3.86 -11.88
CA MET A 225 -7.90 -5.21 -11.43
C MET A 225 -6.41 -5.31 -11.13
N PHE A 226 -6.07 -6.19 -10.19
CA PHE A 226 -4.70 -6.58 -9.93
C PHE A 226 -4.68 -8.07 -9.56
N ALA A 227 -3.51 -8.71 -9.70
CA ALA A 227 -3.31 -10.07 -9.24
C ALA A 227 -1.92 -10.25 -8.64
N PHE A 228 -1.83 -11.13 -7.64
CA PHE A 228 -0.58 -11.51 -7.00
C PHE A 228 -0.19 -12.93 -7.40
N TYR A 229 1.06 -13.09 -7.84
CA TYR A 229 1.78 -14.35 -7.77
C TYR A 229 2.79 -14.27 -6.64
N LEU A 230 2.67 -15.15 -5.65
CA LEU A 230 3.58 -15.20 -4.50
C LEU A 230 4.44 -16.45 -4.61
N GLY A 231 5.73 -16.27 -4.86
CA GLY A 231 6.67 -17.37 -5.03
C GLY A 231 6.85 -18.20 -3.75
N ASP A 232 7.02 -19.52 -3.91
CA ASP A 232 7.44 -20.37 -2.80
C ASP A 232 8.93 -20.09 -2.51
N GLU A 233 9.23 -19.61 -1.30
CA GLU A 233 10.57 -19.14 -0.90
C GLU A 233 11.32 -18.26 -1.94
N SER A 234 10.58 -17.54 -2.79
CA SER A 234 11.11 -16.76 -3.90
C SER A 234 10.37 -15.43 -4.07
N ASP A 235 10.92 -14.57 -4.92
CA ASP A 235 10.29 -13.29 -5.29
C ASP A 235 8.90 -13.51 -5.91
N GLY A 236 8.04 -12.51 -5.74
CA GLY A 236 6.68 -12.52 -6.27
C GLY A 236 6.50 -11.55 -7.44
N GLU A 237 5.27 -11.46 -7.92
CA GLU A 237 4.86 -10.53 -8.95
C GLU A 237 3.47 -9.97 -8.61
N LEU A 238 3.34 -8.66 -8.68
CA LEU A 238 2.05 -7.96 -8.72
C LEU A 238 1.79 -7.59 -10.17
N THR A 239 0.60 -7.88 -10.66
CA THR A 239 0.11 -7.39 -11.95
C THR A 239 -1.00 -6.38 -11.73
N ILE A 240 -1.08 -5.36 -12.59
CA ILE A 240 -2.13 -4.33 -12.58
C ILE A 240 -2.76 -4.29 -13.98
N GLY A 241 -4.09 -4.19 -14.04
CA GLY A 241 -4.88 -4.24 -15.28
C GLY A 241 -5.30 -5.64 -15.69
N GLY A 242 -4.66 -6.66 -15.14
CA GLY A 242 -4.81 -8.05 -15.56
C GLY A 242 -4.24 -9.05 -14.55
N TYR A 243 -3.96 -10.23 -15.07
CA TYR A 243 -3.18 -11.28 -14.41
C TYR A 243 -2.22 -11.88 -15.44
N ASP A 244 -1.12 -12.46 -14.98
CA ASP A 244 -0.18 -13.20 -15.83
C ASP A 244 -0.63 -14.67 -15.91
N ASP A 245 -1.09 -15.09 -17.09
CA ASP A 245 -1.58 -16.45 -17.34
C ASP A 245 -0.47 -17.51 -17.30
N THR A 246 0.79 -17.11 -17.37
CA THR A 246 1.94 -18.02 -17.22
C THR A 246 2.21 -18.41 -15.76
N LYS A 247 1.49 -17.81 -14.80
CA LYS A 247 1.72 -18.03 -13.35
C LYS A 247 0.79 -19.06 -12.71
N PHE A 248 -0.16 -19.61 -13.45
CA PHE A 248 -1.08 -20.62 -12.95
C PHE A 248 -1.51 -21.58 -14.05
N ASP A 249 -1.90 -22.78 -13.64
CA ASP A 249 -2.53 -23.76 -14.54
C ASP A 249 -4.06 -23.71 -14.39
N GLY A 250 -4.77 -24.03 -15.47
CA GLY A 250 -6.23 -24.12 -15.47
C GLY A 250 -6.93 -22.76 -15.58
N SER A 251 -8.09 -22.62 -14.93
CA SER A 251 -8.96 -21.45 -15.05
C SER A 251 -9.19 -20.77 -13.70
N ILE A 252 -9.27 -19.43 -13.71
CA ILE A 252 -9.62 -18.64 -12.53
C ILE A 252 -11.07 -18.90 -12.13
N THR A 253 -11.28 -19.20 -10.85
CA THR A 253 -12.62 -19.21 -10.23
C THR A 253 -12.89 -17.85 -9.63
N TRP A 254 -13.94 -17.18 -10.10
CA TRP A 254 -14.38 -15.90 -9.59
C TRP A 254 -15.46 -16.08 -8.53
N VAL A 255 -15.37 -15.29 -7.46
CA VAL A 255 -16.35 -15.28 -6.38
C VAL A 255 -16.76 -13.84 -6.12
N ASP A 256 -18.07 -13.61 -6.00
CA ASP A 256 -18.59 -12.28 -5.71
C ASP A 256 -18.23 -11.83 -4.30
N LEU A 257 -17.89 -10.54 -4.18
CA LEU A 257 -17.62 -9.92 -2.89
C LEU A 257 -18.92 -9.75 -2.09
N ILE A 258 -18.81 -9.91 -0.78
CA ILE A 258 -19.93 -9.64 0.15
C ILE A 258 -20.33 -8.16 0.09
N SER A 259 -19.32 -7.26 0.03
CA SER A 259 -19.51 -5.82 -0.13
C SER A 259 -18.20 -5.16 -0.60
N PRO A 260 -18.26 -3.98 -1.24
CA PRO A 260 -17.06 -3.24 -1.66
C PRO A 260 -16.42 -2.49 -0.48
N THR A 261 -16.02 -3.21 0.56
CA THR A 261 -15.33 -2.67 1.75
C THR A 261 -13.95 -3.26 1.90
N TYR A 262 -13.90 -4.57 2.14
CA TYR A 262 -12.71 -5.41 2.16
C TYR A 262 -12.84 -6.48 1.07
N TRP A 263 -11.74 -7.14 0.71
CA TRP A 263 -11.73 -8.31 -0.17
C TRP A 263 -12.28 -9.56 0.55
N LEU A 264 -13.58 -9.54 0.86
CA LEU A 264 -14.29 -10.62 1.58
C LEU A 264 -15.15 -11.43 0.62
N ALA A 265 -14.90 -12.74 0.60
CA ALA A 265 -15.70 -13.72 -0.09
C ALA A 265 -16.42 -14.64 0.91
N PRO A 266 -17.64 -15.14 0.59
CA PRO A 266 -18.30 -16.16 1.39
C PRO A 266 -17.50 -17.47 1.37
N VAL A 267 -17.46 -18.16 2.51
CA VAL A 267 -16.90 -19.51 2.65
C VAL A 267 -17.97 -20.40 3.25
N ASP A 268 -18.37 -21.43 2.51
CA ASP A 268 -19.46 -22.33 2.91
C ASP A 268 -19.04 -23.26 4.06
N GLN A 269 -17.88 -23.90 3.91
CA GLN A 269 -17.35 -24.86 4.88
C GLN A 269 -15.82 -24.95 4.79
N ILE A 270 -15.18 -25.02 5.96
CA ILE A 270 -13.77 -25.44 6.09
C ILE A 270 -13.79 -26.92 6.48
N LYS A 271 -13.07 -27.76 5.74
CA LYS A 271 -12.91 -29.19 6.03
C LYS A 271 -11.59 -29.46 6.72
#